data_AF-A0A3B8HGW6-F1
#
_entry.id   AF-A0A3B8HGW6-F1
#
_cell.length_a   1.000
_cell.length_b   1.000
_cell.length_c   1.000
_cell.angle_alpha   90.00
_cell.angle_beta   90.00
_cell.angle_gamma   90.00
#
_symmetry.space_group_name_H-M   'P 1'
#
loop_
_entity.id
_entity.type
_entity.pdbx_description
1 polymer ?
#
loop_
_entity_poly.entity_id
_entity_poly.type
_entity_poly.pdbx_seq_one_letter_code
_entity_poly.pdbx_strand_id
1 'polypeptide(L)'
;MQKKIGAALVVGAGISGIRSALDLAEMGYGVTLIDRAPRIGGTLAQLDYQFPSDHCGMCKMLPLVERDASSQYCLRRGLFHENIDIILGTELVSVEGEPGKFQVSLKQQLQVVDSDRCIGCGECARVCPVEVSDEFNAGLILRKAVYLPTPHNLPNNYVVDLAACTRCGACVPACPTRAIDFGTERRRGFRILVVDDELIVRNSLKEWLDVEGFSVDMAESGLQALELLTSRAYPLMLLDIKMPGMDGVEVLKRAKEMRPEIQVVMMTAYATVETAVEAMKIGAREYLMKPFDPEALVAMVGGIYEKHERIGERQLEVGAIILSAGFSSFDPAPLADTTGYREYPDVVTSTEFERLVSASGPTGGKLVRPSDGKEIRRIAWLQCVGSRNLKLDADYCSSICCMFAIKEAVLAKEHSGGAVETAIFYMDMRT
;
A
#
# COMPACT_ATOMS: atom_id res chain seq x y z
N MET A 1 6.83 12.50 31.76
CA MET A 1 6.97 11.18 31.11
C MET A 1 6.99 10.10 32.17
N GLN A 2 5.91 9.34 32.32
CA GLN A 2 5.96 8.10 33.09
C GLN A 2 6.82 7.08 32.34
N LYS A 3 7.65 6.33 33.08
CA LYS A 3 8.50 5.29 32.51
C LYS A 3 7.59 4.15 32.03
N LYS A 4 7.62 3.84 30.73
CA LYS A 4 6.82 2.76 30.14
C LYS A 4 7.14 1.42 30.81
N ILE A 5 6.10 0.64 31.14
CA ILE A 5 6.23 -0.65 31.86
C ILE A 5 6.88 -1.73 30.97
N GLY A 6 6.59 -1.68 29.67
CA GLY A 6 7.13 -2.55 28.63
C GLY A 6 6.69 -2.05 27.25
N ALA A 7 7.02 -2.79 26.19
CA ALA A 7 6.66 -2.46 24.81
C ALA A 7 5.86 -3.61 24.16
N ALA A 8 4.85 -3.28 23.38
CA ALA A 8 4.05 -4.23 22.61
C ALA A 8 3.88 -3.76 21.16
N LEU A 9 3.85 -4.71 20.22
CA LEU A 9 3.51 -4.47 18.82
C LEU A 9 2.06 -4.90 18.56
N VAL A 10 1.26 -4.05 17.92
CA VAL A 10 -0.07 -4.39 17.43
C VAL A 10 -0.07 -4.32 15.91
N VAL A 11 -0.44 -5.42 15.26
CA VAL A 11 -0.41 -5.57 13.79
C VAL A 11 -1.83 -5.51 13.23
N GLY A 12 -2.16 -4.41 12.57
CA GLY A 12 -3.45 -4.12 11.96
C GLY A 12 -4.22 -3.05 12.75
N ALA A 13 -4.39 -1.87 12.16
CA ALA A 13 -5.10 -0.72 12.71
C ALA A 13 -6.60 -0.71 12.33
N GLY A 14 -7.21 -1.90 12.29
CA GLY A 14 -8.66 -2.05 12.35
C GLY A 14 -9.20 -1.81 13.76
N ILE A 15 -10.52 -1.94 13.93
CA ILE A 15 -11.20 -1.72 15.23
C ILE A 15 -10.58 -2.53 16.39
N SER A 16 -10.26 -3.80 16.16
CA SER A 16 -9.67 -4.68 17.17
C SER A 16 -8.26 -4.25 17.58
N GLY A 17 -7.41 -3.92 16.61
CA GLY A 17 -6.05 -3.47 16.89
C GLY A 17 -6.01 -2.09 17.54
N ILE A 18 -6.85 -1.15 17.07
CA ILE A 18 -6.96 0.16 17.72
C ILE A 18 -7.38 -0.02 19.18
N ARG A 19 -8.40 -0.85 19.47
CA ARG A 19 -8.84 -1.10 20.84
C ARG A 19 -7.73 -1.73 21.68
N SER A 20 -7.05 -2.72 21.14
CA SER A 20 -5.94 -3.40 21.82
C SER A 20 -4.81 -2.42 22.16
N ALA A 21 -4.48 -1.50 21.24
CA ALA A 21 -3.46 -0.48 21.46
C ALA A 21 -3.84 0.51 22.57
N LEU A 22 -5.10 0.93 22.61
CA LEU A 22 -5.60 1.86 23.64
C LEU A 22 -5.59 1.22 25.02
N ASP A 23 -6.11 -0.01 25.15
CA ASP A 23 -6.16 -0.71 26.44
C ASP A 23 -4.75 -0.91 27.03
N LEU A 24 -3.78 -1.28 26.18
CA LEU A 24 -2.38 -1.40 26.60
C LEU A 24 -1.76 -0.05 26.98
N ALA A 25 -2.05 1.00 26.21
CA ALA A 25 -1.52 2.33 26.45
C ALA A 25 -2.04 2.95 27.75
N GLU A 26 -3.33 2.77 28.05
CA GLU A 26 -3.98 3.18 29.31
C GLU A 26 -3.41 2.43 30.53
N MET A 27 -3.00 1.17 30.35
CA MET A 27 -2.29 0.41 31.37
C MET A 27 -0.82 0.83 31.55
N GLY A 28 -0.30 1.75 30.72
CA GLY A 28 1.07 2.28 30.82
C GLY A 28 2.12 1.53 30.00
N TYR A 29 1.71 0.65 29.09
CA TYR A 29 2.62 0.02 28.12
C TYR A 29 2.88 0.92 26.93
N GLY A 30 4.11 0.90 26.42
CA GLY A 30 4.41 1.44 25.09
C GLY A 30 3.83 0.54 24.01
N VAL A 31 3.15 1.12 23.04
CA VAL A 31 2.54 0.38 21.94
C VAL A 31 3.02 0.95 20.62
N THR A 32 3.50 0.07 19.75
CA THR A 32 3.67 0.39 18.33
C THR A 32 2.50 -0.23 17.58
N LEU A 33 1.66 0.60 16.95
CA LEU A 33 0.53 0.16 16.13
C LEU A 33 0.89 0.31 14.66
N ILE A 34 0.91 -0.80 13.92
CA ILE A 34 1.23 -0.81 12.49
C ILE A 34 0.03 -1.23 11.66
N ASP A 35 -0.06 -0.74 10.42
CA ASP A 35 -0.97 -1.27 9.40
C ASP A 35 -0.32 -1.17 8.02
N ARG A 36 -0.55 -2.18 7.18
CA ARG A 36 -0.10 -2.18 5.78
C ARG A 36 -0.77 -1.09 4.96
N ALA A 37 -2.00 -0.74 5.31
CA ALA A 37 -2.74 0.33 4.66
C ALA A 37 -2.22 1.68 5.14
N PRO A 38 -2.22 2.72 4.27
CA PRO A 38 -1.87 4.09 4.64
C PRO A 38 -2.97 4.81 5.46
N ARG A 39 -3.81 4.05 6.18
CA ARG A 39 -4.97 4.55 6.92
C ARG A 39 -5.31 3.64 8.09
N ILE A 40 -6.06 4.19 9.04
CA ILE A 40 -6.68 3.43 10.15
C ILE A 40 -8.15 3.12 9.86
N GLY A 41 -8.73 2.21 10.66
CA GLY A 41 -10.17 1.89 10.69
C GLY A 41 -10.54 0.56 10.03
N GLY A 42 -9.67 0.01 9.17
CA GLY A 42 -9.93 -1.25 8.46
C GLY A 42 -11.24 -1.25 7.69
N THR A 43 -11.94 -2.40 7.65
CA THR A 43 -13.25 -2.55 6.99
C THR A 43 -14.31 -1.61 7.57
N LEU A 44 -14.22 -1.24 8.85
CA LEU A 44 -15.19 -0.36 9.50
C LEU A 44 -15.25 1.02 8.84
N ALA A 45 -14.14 1.48 8.25
CA ALA A 45 -14.11 2.75 7.54
C ALA A 45 -15.06 2.77 6.34
N GLN A 46 -15.37 1.62 5.75
CA GLN A 46 -16.24 1.49 4.58
C GLN A 46 -17.73 1.42 4.94
N LEU A 47 -18.06 1.18 6.21
CA LEU A 47 -19.43 0.95 6.67
C LEU A 47 -20.03 2.23 7.26
N ASP A 48 -21.15 2.68 6.69
CA ASP A 48 -21.82 3.90 7.15
C ASP A 48 -22.66 3.65 8.40
N TYR A 49 -23.26 2.47 8.56
CA TYR A 49 -24.14 2.13 9.69
C TYR A 49 -23.78 0.78 10.32
N GLN A 50 -23.92 0.66 11.65
CA GLN A 50 -23.62 -0.56 12.42
C GLN A 50 -24.84 -1.10 13.19
N PHE A 51 -25.11 -2.39 13.02
CA PHE A 51 -26.02 -3.17 13.87
C PHE A 51 -25.46 -3.33 15.30
N PRO A 52 -26.27 -3.42 16.38
CA PRO A 52 -27.75 -3.37 16.47
C PRO A 52 -28.38 -1.99 16.53
N SER A 53 -27.55 -0.96 16.68
CA SER A 53 -28.05 0.37 17.04
C SER A 53 -28.37 1.26 15.84
N ASP A 54 -28.15 0.78 14.61
CA ASP A 54 -28.30 1.51 13.34
C ASP A 54 -27.65 2.91 13.38
N HIS A 55 -26.57 3.03 14.14
CA HIS A 55 -25.83 4.27 14.30
C HIS A 55 -24.72 4.38 13.27
N CYS A 56 -24.35 5.62 12.95
CA CYS A 56 -23.28 5.90 12.01
C CYS A 56 -21.96 5.24 12.47
N GLY A 57 -21.40 4.35 11.65
CA GLY A 57 -20.21 3.58 11.93
C GLY A 57 -18.95 4.43 12.10
N MET A 58 -18.93 5.64 11.53
CA MET A 58 -17.88 6.61 11.75
C MET A 58 -17.85 7.18 13.17
N CYS A 59 -19.00 7.28 13.84
CA CYS A 59 -19.10 7.87 15.18
C CYS A 59 -18.73 6.87 16.30
N LYS A 60 -18.93 5.56 16.07
CA LYS A 60 -18.60 4.47 17.00
C LYS A 60 -17.46 3.57 16.50
N MET A 61 -16.36 4.15 16.01
CA MET A 61 -15.09 3.44 16.20
C MET A 61 -14.90 3.05 17.70
N LEU A 62 -15.63 3.62 18.65
CA LEU A 62 -15.54 3.36 20.09
C LEU A 62 -16.31 2.11 20.58
N PRO A 63 -15.66 1.15 21.26
CA PRO A 63 -16.38 0.23 22.12
C PRO A 63 -16.84 0.91 23.41
N LEU A 64 -18.03 0.50 23.87
CA LEU A 64 -18.67 0.97 25.10
C LEU A 64 -18.07 0.29 26.32
N VAL A 65 -17.48 1.07 27.23
CA VAL A 65 -17.38 0.73 28.65
C VAL A 65 -17.51 2.02 29.46
N GLU A 66 -18.36 1.99 30.50
CA GLU A 66 -18.63 3.13 31.36
C GLU A 66 -17.48 3.40 32.35
N ARG A 67 -16.85 4.57 32.22
CA ARG A 67 -16.81 5.65 33.23
C ARG A 67 -15.97 6.83 32.69
N ASP A 68 -16.62 7.74 31.96
CA ASP A 68 -16.54 9.20 32.16
C ASP A 68 -17.20 9.95 31.00
N ALA A 69 -18.48 10.25 31.23
CA ALA A 69 -19.42 10.95 30.36
C ALA A 69 -18.98 12.39 30.05
N SER A 70 -18.10 12.60 29.07
CA SER A 70 -18.32 13.51 27.92
C SER A 70 -17.02 13.85 27.16
N SER A 71 -15.87 13.40 27.64
CA SER A 71 -14.55 13.77 27.11
C SER A 71 -13.74 12.62 26.48
N GLN A 72 -14.18 11.36 26.60
CA GLN A 72 -13.44 10.16 26.16
C GLN A 72 -13.95 9.49 24.87
N TYR A 73 -14.98 10.05 24.23
CA TYR A 73 -15.78 9.35 23.21
C TYR A 73 -15.38 9.65 21.77
N CYS A 74 -14.09 9.61 21.47
CA CYS A 74 -13.62 9.47 20.10
C CYS A 74 -12.37 8.60 20.10
N LEU A 75 -12.38 7.41 19.48
CA LEU A 75 -11.12 6.65 19.31
C LEU A 75 -10.08 7.52 18.61
N ARG A 76 -10.55 8.46 17.77
CA ARG A 76 -9.74 9.50 17.14
C ARG A 76 -9.03 10.42 18.12
N ARG A 77 -9.58 10.70 19.32
CA ARG A 77 -8.92 11.47 20.38
C ARG A 77 -8.04 10.60 21.28
N GLY A 78 -8.46 9.37 21.58
CA GLY A 78 -7.68 8.43 22.38
C GLY A 78 -6.42 7.92 21.68
N LEU A 79 -6.45 7.77 20.35
CA LEU A 79 -5.34 7.26 19.54
C LEU A 79 -4.09 8.16 19.59
N PHE A 80 -4.27 9.47 19.76
CA PHE A 80 -3.16 10.40 19.97
C PHE A 80 -2.72 10.36 21.44
N HIS A 81 -2.15 9.23 21.83
CA HIS A 81 -1.66 8.95 23.18
C HIS A 81 -0.12 8.96 23.19
N GLU A 82 0.51 9.49 24.25
CA GLU A 82 1.98 9.54 24.36
C GLU A 82 2.66 8.16 24.37
N ASN A 83 1.88 7.13 24.70
CA ASN A 83 2.34 5.74 24.71
C ASN A 83 2.11 4.98 23.39
N ILE A 84 1.38 5.54 22.42
CA ILE A 84 1.09 4.88 21.14
C ILE A 84 1.90 5.55 20.02
N ASP A 85 2.72 4.77 19.33
CA ASP A 85 3.39 5.15 18.08
C ASP A 85 2.64 4.49 16.91
N ILE A 86 2.07 5.28 16.00
CA ILE A 86 1.27 4.78 14.88
C ILE A 86 2.11 4.85 13.61
N ILE A 87 2.33 3.71 12.96
CA ILE A 87 3.15 3.60 11.74
C ILE A 87 2.33 2.95 10.62
N LEU A 88 1.75 3.78 9.76
CA LEU A 88 0.92 3.34 8.63
C LEU A 88 1.78 3.02 7.40
N GLY A 89 1.23 2.23 6.48
CA GLY A 89 1.98 1.72 5.32
C GLY A 89 3.11 0.78 5.73
N THR A 90 2.99 0.06 6.84
CA THR A 90 4.07 -0.77 7.42
C THR A 90 3.61 -2.21 7.61
N GLU A 91 4.45 -3.15 7.17
CA GLU A 91 4.22 -4.58 7.26
C GLU A 91 5.25 -5.25 8.19
N LEU A 92 4.79 -6.26 8.94
CA LEU A 92 5.67 -7.13 9.72
C LEU A 92 6.30 -8.17 8.79
N VAL A 93 7.63 -8.21 8.73
CA VAL A 93 8.40 -9.11 7.84
C VAL A 93 8.86 -10.36 8.56
N SER A 94 9.45 -10.21 9.75
CA SER A 94 9.94 -11.33 10.55
C SER A 94 9.79 -11.05 12.05
N VAL A 95 9.69 -12.14 12.80
CA VAL A 95 9.67 -12.15 14.27
C VAL A 95 10.68 -13.21 14.71
N GLU A 96 11.63 -12.81 15.53
CA GLU A 96 12.64 -13.67 16.12
C GLU A 96 12.63 -13.49 17.65
N GLY A 97 13.16 -14.47 18.38
CA GLY A 97 13.24 -14.44 19.85
C GLY A 97 12.15 -15.22 20.57
N GLU A 98 11.96 -14.91 21.85
CA GLU A 98 11.12 -15.66 22.78
C GLU A 98 10.09 -14.74 23.46
N PRO A 99 8.98 -15.28 24.03
CA PRO A 99 8.00 -14.48 24.77
C PRO A 99 8.65 -13.53 25.79
N GLY A 100 8.35 -12.23 25.67
CA GLY A 100 8.95 -11.18 26.50
C GLY A 100 10.17 -10.48 25.89
N LYS A 101 10.78 -11.04 24.84
CA LYS A 101 11.93 -10.48 24.10
C LYS A 101 11.86 -10.85 22.62
N PHE A 102 10.88 -10.30 21.92
CA PHE A 102 10.77 -10.43 20.47
C PHE A 102 11.58 -9.34 19.79
N GLN A 103 12.36 -9.74 18.79
CA GLN A 103 12.97 -8.85 17.81
C GLN A 103 12.14 -8.91 16.53
N VAL A 104 11.59 -7.77 16.12
CA VAL A 104 10.69 -7.69 14.98
C VAL A 104 11.27 -6.81 13.88
N SER A 105 11.19 -7.31 12.65
CA SER A 105 11.58 -6.56 11.45
C SER A 105 10.34 -5.99 10.79
N LEU A 106 10.28 -4.66 10.70
CA LEU A 106 9.19 -3.96 10.02
C LEU A 106 9.66 -3.41 8.68
N LYS A 107 8.78 -3.41 7.69
CA LYS A 107 9.01 -2.79 6.38
C LYS A 107 7.97 -1.72 6.13
N GLN A 108 8.41 -0.46 6.10
CA GLN A 108 7.56 0.67 5.78
C GLN A 108 7.61 1.01 4.28
N GLN A 109 6.46 1.29 3.68
CA GLN A 109 6.35 1.81 2.33
C GLN A 109 6.84 3.26 2.31
N LEU A 110 7.49 3.65 1.21
CA LEU A 110 7.97 5.01 1.03
C LEU A 110 6.80 6.00 1.02
N GLN A 111 6.75 6.88 2.01
CA GLN A 111 5.81 7.99 2.03
C GLN A 111 6.44 9.19 1.34
N VAL A 112 5.92 9.53 0.15
CA VAL A 112 6.33 10.71 -0.62
C VAL A 112 5.56 11.97 -0.24
N VAL A 113 4.54 11.84 0.63
CA VAL A 113 3.77 12.96 1.14
C VAL A 113 4.10 13.13 2.61
N ASP A 114 4.65 14.29 2.94
CA ASP A 114 4.91 14.71 4.32
C ASP A 114 3.56 14.99 5.02
N SER A 115 3.26 14.19 6.06
CA SER A 115 2.00 14.29 6.81
C SER A 115 1.89 15.60 7.59
N ASP A 116 2.99 16.21 8.02
CA ASP A 116 2.99 17.42 8.83
C ASP A 116 2.75 18.66 7.96
N ARG A 117 3.11 18.59 6.68
CA ARG A 117 2.93 19.67 5.70
C ARG A 117 1.67 19.53 4.85
N CYS A 118 1.11 18.33 4.76
CA CYS A 118 -0.07 18.08 3.95
C CYS A 118 -1.33 18.68 4.61
N ILE A 119 -1.98 19.61 3.92
CA ILE A 119 -3.22 20.24 4.40
C ILE A 119 -4.50 19.58 3.87
N GLY A 120 -4.39 18.45 3.16
CA GLY A 120 -5.56 17.71 2.66
C GLY A 120 -6.41 18.44 1.62
N CYS A 121 -5.86 19.40 0.86
CA CYS A 121 -6.63 20.24 -0.07
C CYS A 121 -7.08 19.55 -1.37
N GLY A 122 -6.41 18.47 -1.78
CA GLY A 122 -6.77 17.67 -2.96
C GLY A 122 -6.33 18.20 -4.33
N GLU A 123 -5.60 19.31 -4.41
CA GLU A 123 -5.09 19.83 -5.70
C GLU A 123 -4.21 18.82 -6.45
N CYS A 124 -3.41 18.05 -5.71
CA CYS A 124 -2.57 17.00 -6.26
C CYS A 124 -3.38 15.90 -7.01
N ALA A 125 -4.55 15.53 -6.51
CA ALA A 125 -5.40 14.52 -7.14
C ALA A 125 -6.02 15.04 -8.44
N ARG A 126 -6.36 16.34 -8.53
CA ARG A 126 -6.96 16.93 -9.73
C ARG A 126 -6.04 16.87 -10.95
N VAL A 127 -4.74 17.01 -10.73
CA VAL A 127 -3.73 17.01 -11.81
C VAL A 127 -3.17 15.62 -12.14
N CYS A 128 -3.56 14.59 -11.39
CA CYS A 128 -3.02 13.25 -11.58
C CYS A 128 -3.66 12.57 -12.80
N PRO A 129 -2.85 12.12 -13.78
CA PRO A 129 -3.39 11.49 -15.00
C PRO A 129 -3.76 10.01 -14.80
N VAL A 130 -3.31 9.38 -13.72
CA VAL A 130 -3.52 7.94 -13.47
C VAL A 130 -4.91 7.67 -12.91
N GLU A 131 -5.55 6.61 -13.38
CA GLU A 131 -6.81 6.11 -12.84
C GLU A 131 -6.66 4.62 -12.48
N VAL A 132 -7.01 4.28 -11.24
CA VAL A 132 -6.97 2.90 -10.70
C VAL A 132 -8.21 2.63 -9.87
N SER A 133 -8.52 1.36 -9.63
CA SER A 133 -9.69 0.96 -8.84
C SER A 133 -9.63 1.52 -7.42
N ASP A 134 -10.73 2.09 -6.93
CA ASP A 134 -10.83 2.64 -5.58
C ASP A 134 -11.22 1.56 -4.56
N GLU A 135 -10.24 1.09 -3.77
CA GLU A 135 -10.46 0.05 -2.77
C GLU A 135 -11.41 0.52 -1.66
N PHE A 136 -11.44 1.82 -1.34
CA PHE A 136 -12.36 2.34 -0.33
C PHE A 136 -13.82 2.17 -0.77
N ASN A 137 -14.11 2.44 -2.03
CA ASN A 137 -15.43 2.27 -2.63
C ASN A 137 -15.64 0.89 -3.26
N ALA A 138 -14.92 -0.13 -2.79
CA ALA A 138 -15.04 -1.53 -3.24
C ALA A 138 -14.87 -1.71 -4.75
N GLY A 139 -14.13 -0.82 -5.42
CA GLY A 139 -13.89 -0.85 -6.86
C GLY A 139 -15.02 -0.30 -7.74
N LEU A 140 -16.08 0.28 -7.15
CA LEU A 140 -17.20 0.87 -7.89
C LEU A 140 -16.83 2.11 -8.70
N ILE A 141 -15.76 2.80 -8.31
CA ILE A 141 -15.22 3.97 -9.02
C ILE A 141 -13.71 3.87 -9.16
N LEU A 142 -13.16 4.73 -10.00
CA LEU A 142 -11.72 4.92 -10.13
C LEU A 142 -11.25 6.05 -9.21
N ARG A 143 -10.12 5.85 -8.57
CA ARG A 143 -9.35 6.86 -7.85
C ARG A 143 -8.08 7.21 -8.64
N LYS A 144 -7.43 8.29 -8.22
CA LYS A 144 -6.13 8.70 -8.74
C LYS A 144 -4.98 7.99 -8.01
N ALA A 145 -3.77 8.02 -8.57
CA ALA A 145 -2.58 7.48 -7.89
C ALA A 145 -2.22 8.28 -6.63
N VAL A 146 -2.41 9.60 -6.64
CA VAL A 146 -2.41 10.42 -5.41
C VAL A 146 -3.84 10.64 -4.94
N TYR A 147 -4.16 10.15 -3.75
CA TYR A 147 -5.54 10.05 -3.27
C TYR A 147 -5.64 10.22 -1.76
N LEU A 148 -6.85 10.48 -1.30
CA LEU A 148 -7.19 10.45 0.11
C LEU A 148 -7.74 9.05 0.44
N PRO A 149 -7.12 8.27 1.36
CA PRO A 149 -7.51 6.87 1.58
C PRO A 149 -8.96 6.67 2.02
N THR A 150 -9.48 7.58 2.82
CA THR A 150 -10.86 7.59 3.31
C THR A 150 -11.32 9.03 3.48
N PRO A 151 -12.62 9.32 3.30
CA PRO A 151 -13.23 10.55 3.77
C PRO A 151 -12.95 10.72 5.27
N HIS A 152 -12.37 11.87 5.65
CA HIS A 152 -11.98 12.15 7.03
C HIS A 152 -10.89 11.22 7.59
N ASN A 153 -9.90 10.87 6.76
CA ASN A 153 -8.70 10.13 7.20
C ASN A 153 -8.01 10.85 8.38
N LEU A 154 -7.30 10.09 9.21
CA LEU A 154 -6.57 10.63 10.36
C LEU A 154 -5.14 10.06 10.39
N PRO A 155 -4.11 10.90 10.21
CA PRO A 155 -4.18 12.30 9.76
C PRO A 155 -4.86 12.43 8.39
N ASN A 156 -5.44 13.60 8.09
CA ASN A 156 -6.18 13.83 6.83
C ASN A 156 -5.21 14.16 5.67
N ASN A 157 -4.14 13.39 5.55
CA ASN A 157 -3.12 13.55 4.53
C ASN A 157 -3.43 12.66 3.31
N TYR A 158 -3.07 13.19 2.14
CA TYR A 158 -3.05 12.42 0.90
C TYR A 158 -1.86 11.47 0.90
N VAL A 159 -1.99 10.38 0.16
CA VAL A 159 -0.92 9.41 -0.07
C VAL A 159 -0.78 9.13 -1.55
N VAL A 160 0.39 8.63 -1.96
CA VAL A 160 0.65 8.22 -3.33
C VAL A 160 0.82 6.72 -3.37
N ASP A 161 0.00 6.06 -4.17
CA ASP A 161 0.19 4.67 -4.55
C ASP A 161 1.34 4.58 -5.56
N LEU A 162 2.54 4.24 -5.06
CA LEU A 162 3.74 4.14 -5.89
C LEU A 162 3.69 2.98 -6.87
N ALA A 163 2.87 1.95 -6.64
CA ALA A 163 2.71 0.86 -7.59
C ALA A 163 1.90 1.29 -8.83
N ALA A 164 0.93 2.19 -8.64
CA ALA A 164 0.14 2.77 -9.72
C ALA A 164 0.75 4.06 -10.34
N CYS A 165 1.59 4.78 -9.59
CA CYS A 165 2.09 6.09 -9.99
C CYS A 165 3.07 6.01 -11.18
N THR A 166 2.79 6.76 -12.25
CA THR A 166 3.70 6.92 -13.40
C THR A 166 4.88 7.86 -13.12
N ARG A 167 4.96 8.44 -11.92
CA ARG A 167 5.99 9.41 -11.51
C ARG A 167 6.14 10.64 -12.41
N CYS A 168 5.08 11.04 -13.12
CA CYS A 168 5.08 12.22 -14.00
C CYS A 168 5.36 13.58 -13.30
N GLY A 169 5.37 13.63 -11.97
CA GLY A 169 5.71 14.83 -11.19
C GLY A 169 4.64 15.93 -11.15
N ALA A 170 3.52 15.81 -11.87
CA ALA A 170 2.49 16.85 -11.97
C ALA A 170 1.92 17.32 -10.60
N CYS A 171 1.84 16.43 -9.62
CA CYS A 171 1.32 16.73 -8.29
C CYS A 171 2.27 17.58 -7.42
N VAL A 172 3.58 17.62 -7.72
CA VAL A 172 4.59 18.37 -6.97
C VAL A 172 4.37 19.89 -7.09
N PRO A 173 4.36 20.50 -8.29
CA PRO A 173 4.11 21.94 -8.43
C PRO A 173 2.67 22.34 -8.06
N ALA A 174 1.71 21.41 -8.17
CA ALA A 174 0.32 21.64 -7.77
C ALA A 174 0.14 21.68 -6.24
N CYS A 175 1.09 21.16 -5.45
CA CYS A 175 0.98 21.13 -4.00
C CYS A 175 1.36 22.49 -3.39
N PRO A 176 0.41 23.26 -2.80
CA PRO A 176 0.67 24.61 -2.32
C PRO A 176 1.68 24.64 -1.15
N THR A 177 1.67 23.61 -0.30
CA THR A 177 2.60 23.49 0.84
C THR A 177 3.89 22.76 0.48
N ARG A 178 4.05 22.30 -0.76
CA ARG A 178 5.16 21.44 -1.21
C ARG A 178 5.39 20.24 -0.28
N ALA A 179 4.30 19.62 0.15
CA ALA A 179 4.32 18.42 0.98
C ALA A 179 4.66 17.15 0.20
N ILE A 180 4.53 17.17 -1.13
CA ILE A 180 4.86 16.04 -2.00
C ILE A 180 6.31 16.16 -2.47
N ASP A 181 7.11 15.18 -2.09
CA ASP A 181 8.50 15.05 -2.50
C ASP A 181 8.79 13.59 -2.89
N PHE A 182 9.09 13.38 -4.17
CA PHE A 182 9.55 12.08 -4.68
C PHE A 182 11.04 11.84 -4.43
N GLY A 183 11.70 12.74 -3.69
CA GLY A 183 13.10 12.64 -3.35
C GLY A 183 14.01 12.88 -4.54
N THR A 184 13.67 13.79 -5.47
CA THR A 184 14.57 14.16 -6.57
C THR A 184 15.94 14.63 -6.03
N GLU A 185 15.98 15.24 -4.84
CA GLU A 185 17.23 15.55 -4.13
C GLU A 185 17.90 14.34 -3.47
N ARG A 186 17.15 13.32 -3.01
CA ARG A 186 17.73 12.05 -2.51
C ARG A 186 18.33 11.23 -3.64
N ARG A 187 17.69 11.20 -4.82
CA ARG A 187 18.22 10.56 -6.03
C ARG A 187 19.55 11.16 -6.46
N ARG A 188 19.78 12.47 -6.24
CA ARG A 188 21.10 13.09 -6.51
C ARG A 188 22.20 12.54 -5.60
N GLY A 189 21.87 12.07 -4.41
CA GLY A 189 22.80 11.35 -3.53
C GLY A 189 23.12 9.93 -4.04
N PHE A 190 22.23 9.34 -4.83
CA PHE A 190 22.40 8.02 -5.43
C PHE A 190 23.26 8.11 -6.71
N ARG A 191 24.55 7.76 -6.58
CA ARG A 191 25.51 7.82 -7.67
C ARG A 191 25.55 6.53 -8.48
N ILE A 192 25.41 6.65 -9.79
CA ILE A 192 25.47 5.55 -10.73
C ILE A 192 26.76 5.67 -11.54
N LEU A 193 27.53 4.57 -11.60
CA LEU A 193 28.71 4.48 -12.45
C LEU A 193 28.33 3.81 -13.78
N VAL A 194 28.49 4.52 -14.89
CA VAL A 194 28.26 3.97 -16.23
C VAL A 194 29.60 3.67 -16.89
N VAL A 195 29.82 2.42 -17.27
CA VAL A 195 31.08 1.94 -17.86
C VAL A 195 30.81 1.38 -19.25
N ASP A 196 31.32 2.06 -20.27
CA ASP A 196 31.11 1.71 -21.68
C ASP A 196 32.19 2.37 -22.54
N ASP A 197 32.75 1.68 -23.52
CA ASP A 197 33.75 2.25 -24.42
C ASP A 197 33.13 3.19 -25.47
N GLU A 198 31.85 3.04 -25.77
CA GLU A 198 31.12 3.90 -26.70
C GLU A 198 30.64 5.20 -26.04
N LEU A 199 31.16 6.34 -26.49
CA LEU A 199 30.77 7.66 -25.97
C LEU A 199 29.27 7.96 -26.14
N ILE A 200 28.66 7.48 -27.23
CA ILE A 200 27.24 7.67 -27.54
C ILE A 200 26.37 7.01 -26.48
N VAL A 201 26.72 5.78 -26.07
CA VAL A 201 26.01 5.03 -25.03
C VAL A 201 26.11 5.77 -23.70
N ARG A 202 27.31 6.20 -23.31
CA ARG A 202 27.52 6.92 -22.04
C ARG A 202 26.73 8.23 -21.96
N ASN A 203 26.74 9.02 -23.03
CA ASN A 203 25.99 10.28 -23.07
C ASN A 203 24.49 10.06 -23.01
N SER A 204 23.97 9.06 -23.74
CA SER A 204 22.54 8.73 -23.73
C SER A 204 22.07 8.29 -22.34
N LEU A 205 22.83 7.38 -21.71
CA LEU A 205 22.54 6.89 -20.35
C LEU A 205 22.59 8.02 -19.32
N LYS A 206 23.59 8.90 -19.42
CA LYS A 206 23.71 10.07 -18.56
C LYS A 206 22.51 11.00 -18.70
N GLU A 207 22.13 11.34 -19.92
CA GLU A 207 21.00 12.23 -20.16
C GLU A 207 19.69 11.68 -19.59
N TRP A 208 19.39 10.40 -19.84
CA TRP A 208 18.17 9.77 -19.33
C TRP A 208 18.14 9.69 -17.79
N LEU A 209 19.27 9.37 -17.15
CA LEU A 209 19.37 9.24 -15.70
C LEU A 209 19.43 10.60 -14.98
N ASP A 210 20.06 11.62 -15.58
CA ASP A 210 20.11 12.98 -15.04
C ASP A 210 18.71 13.62 -15.03
N VAL A 211 17.89 13.36 -16.07
CA VAL A 211 16.46 13.79 -16.13
C VAL A 211 15.66 13.21 -14.95
N GLU A 212 15.95 11.96 -14.57
CA GLU A 212 15.33 11.29 -13.42
C GLU A 212 15.89 11.74 -12.05
N GLY A 213 16.92 12.59 -12.05
CA GLY A 213 17.53 13.18 -10.87
C GLY A 213 18.64 12.35 -10.24
N PHE A 214 19.17 11.32 -10.92
CA PHE A 214 20.33 10.57 -10.45
C PHE A 214 21.64 11.32 -10.72
N SER A 215 22.69 11.01 -9.95
CA SER A 215 24.04 11.50 -10.24
C SER A 215 24.82 10.45 -11.04
N VAL A 216 25.27 10.78 -12.25
CA VAL A 216 25.99 9.83 -13.11
C VAL A 216 27.46 10.21 -13.31
N ASP A 217 28.35 9.31 -12.92
CA ASP A 217 29.78 9.35 -13.25
C ASP A 217 30.04 8.33 -14.39
N MET A 218 30.94 8.66 -15.34
CA MET A 218 31.17 7.89 -16.56
C MET A 218 32.61 7.36 -16.63
N ALA A 219 32.79 6.13 -17.10
CA ALA A 219 34.08 5.50 -17.34
C ALA A 219 34.13 4.89 -18.75
N GLU A 220 35.25 5.05 -19.46
CA GLU A 220 35.47 4.53 -20.82
C GLU A 220 36.15 3.16 -20.87
N SER A 221 36.65 2.69 -19.73
CA SER A 221 37.37 1.43 -19.63
C SER A 221 37.21 0.82 -18.24
N GLY A 222 37.45 -0.49 -18.16
CA GLY A 222 37.47 -1.22 -16.90
C GLY A 222 38.49 -0.67 -15.89
N LEU A 223 39.65 -0.21 -16.34
CA LEU A 223 40.67 0.39 -15.48
C LEU A 223 40.17 1.69 -14.83
N GLN A 224 39.59 2.58 -15.63
CA GLN A 224 39.02 3.84 -15.13
C GLN A 224 37.85 3.58 -14.16
N ALA A 225 37.03 2.56 -14.43
CA ALA A 225 35.94 2.16 -13.53
C ALA A 225 36.48 1.73 -12.15
N LEU A 226 37.54 0.92 -12.11
CA LEU A 226 38.15 0.46 -10.85
C LEU A 226 38.82 1.61 -10.07
N GLU A 227 39.45 2.57 -10.77
CA GLU A 227 39.98 3.80 -10.14
C GLU A 227 38.86 4.64 -9.50
N LEU A 228 37.73 4.80 -10.20
CA LEU A 228 36.56 5.50 -9.67
C LEU A 228 35.95 4.77 -8.47
N LEU A 229 35.86 3.43 -8.50
CA LEU A 229 35.37 2.61 -7.38
C LEU A 229 36.25 2.69 -6.14
N THR A 230 37.54 2.99 -6.32
CA THR A 230 38.51 3.22 -5.23
C THR A 230 38.30 4.60 -4.59
N SER A 231 38.06 5.63 -5.41
CA SER A 231 37.96 7.02 -4.95
C SER A 231 36.57 7.41 -4.43
N ARG A 232 35.50 6.77 -4.90
CA ARG A 232 34.11 7.09 -4.55
C ARG A 232 33.28 5.82 -4.32
N ALA A 233 32.17 5.98 -3.62
CA ALA A 233 31.19 4.92 -3.41
C ALA A 233 30.06 5.02 -4.45
N TYR A 234 29.76 3.90 -5.10
CA TYR A 234 28.65 3.79 -6.05
C TYR A 234 27.74 2.63 -5.63
N PRO A 235 26.47 2.91 -5.31
CA PRO A 235 25.45 1.88 -5.10
C PRO A 235 25.16 0.99 -6.31
N LEU A 236 25.28 1.55 -7.52
CA LEU A 236 24.91 0.90 -8.77
C LEU A 236 25.97 1.17 -9.85
N MET A 237 26.34 0.12 -10.58
CA MET A 237 27.18 0.18 -11.77
C MET A 237 26.46 -0.45 -12.97
N LEU A 238 26.37 0.29 -14.07
CA LEU A 238 25.96 -0.21 -15.39
C LEU A 238 27.23 -0.50 -16.19
N LEU A 239 27.45 -1.77 -16.55
CA LEU A 239 28.74 -2.23 -17.04
C LEU A 239 28.60 -2.96 -18.38
N ASP A 240 29.23 -2.43 -19.42
CA ASP A 240 29.31 -3.12 -20.70
C ASP A 240 30.16 -4.40 -20.60
N ILE A 241 29.71 -5.47 -21.27
CA ILE A 241 30.44 -6.74 -21.33
C ILE A 241 31.66 -6.62 -22.25
N LYS A 242 31.52 -5.96 -23.41
CA LYS A 242 32.50 -6.01 -24.50
C LYS A 242 33.27 -4.70 -24.62
N MET A 243 34.21 -4.52 -23.70
CA MET A 243 35.15 -3.39 -23.74
C MET A 243 36.56 -3.81 -24.19
N PRO A 244 37.30 -2.94 -24.89
CA PRO A 244 38.71 -3.14 -25.19
C PRO A 244 39.58 -3.22 -23.92
N GLY A 245 40.55 -4.14 -23.93
CA GLY A 245 41.57 -4.26 -22.89
C GLY A 245 41.18 -5.12 -21.69
N MET A 246 40.05 -4.82 -21.02
CA MET A 246 39.54 -5.58 -19.87
C MET A 246 38.06 -5.91 -20.09
N ASP A 247 37.73 -7.20 -20.05
CA ASP A 247 36.36 -7.69 -20.22
C ASP A 247 35.48 -7.23 -19.04
N GLY A 248 34.23 -6.86 -19.31
CA GLY A 248 33.27 -6.45 -18.28
C GLY A 248 33.07 -7.53 -17.21
N VAL A 249 33.20 -8.81 -17.54
CA VAL A 249 33.12 -9.88 -16.51
C VAL A 249 34.28 -9.81 -15.52
N GLU A 250 35.47 -9.41 -15.98
CA GLU A 250 36.63 -9.23 -15.11
C GLU A 250 36.47 -8.00 -14.20
N VAL A 251 35.91 -6.91 -14.75
CA VAL A 251 35.58 -5.70 -13.97
C VAL A 251 34.55 -6.02 -12.89
N LEU A 252 33.49 -6.78 -13.21
CA LEU A 252 32.47 -7.23 -12.25
C LEU A 252 33.11 -7.98 -11.08
N LYS A 253 34.00 -8.94 -11.36
CA LYS A 253 34.67 -9.73 -10.33
C LYS A 253 35.48 -8.84 -9.38
N ARG A 254 36.31 -7.96 -9.93
CA ARG A 254 37.14 -7.04 -9.14
C ARG A 254 36.29 -6.03 -8.37
N ALA A 255 35.22 -5.51 -8.97
CA ALA A 255 34.30 -4.60 -8.31
C ALA A 255 33.62 -5.25 -7.09
N LYS A 256 33.20 -6.52 -7.21
CA LYS A 256 32.62 -7.30 -6.10
C LYS A 256 33.62 -7.65 -5.00
N GLU A 257 34.88 -7.90 -5.36
CA GLU A 257 35.96 -8.11 -4.38
C GLU A 257 36.25 -6.82 -3.58
N MET A 258 36.21 -5.66 -4.23
CA MET A 258 36.43 -4.36 -3.59
C MET A 258 35.22 -3.87 -2.79
N ARG A 259 34.00 -4.08 -3.31
CA ARG A 259 32.73 -3.66 -2.71
C ARG A 259 31.66 -4.73 -2.92
N PRO A 260 31.50 -5.68 -1.98
CA PRO A 260 30.51 -6.74 -2.09
C PRO A 260 29.06 -6.25 -2.28
N GLU A 261 28.76 -5.07 -1.73
CA GLU A 261 27.43 -4.44 -1.70
C GLU A 261 27.00 -3.80 -3.02
N ILE A 262 27.93 -3.49 -3.93
CA ILE A 262 27.62 -2.79 -5.19
C ILE A 262 26.65 -3.62 -6.04
N GLN A 263 25.60 -3.00 -6.54
CA GLN A 263 24.70 -3.62 -7.51
C GLN A 263 25.27 -3.43 -8.90
N VAL A 264 25.43 -4.51 -9.67
CA VAL A 264 25.99 -4.44 -11.03
C VAL A 264 24.96 -4.96 -12.02
N VAL A 265 24.64 -4.16 -13.02
CA VAL A 265 23.80 -4.51 -14.15
C VAL A 265 24.69 -4.58 -15.40
N MET A 266 24.70 -5.73 -16.06
CA MET A 266 25.52 -5.94 -17.24
C MET A 266 24.81 -5.43 -18.50
N MET A 267 25.50 -4.70 -19.37
CA MET A 267 24.96 -4.24 -20.66
C MET A 267 25.54 -5.12 -21.79
N THR A 268 24.70 -5.58 -22.71
CA THR A 268 25.11 -6.53 -23.76
C THR A 268 24.43 -6.27 -25.10
N ALA A 269 25.17 -6.39 -26.21
CA ALA A 269 24.64 -6.27 -27.58
C ALA A 269 24.05 -7.59 -28.15
N TYR A 270 24.49 -8.75 -27.65
CA TYR A 270 23.98 -10.06 -28.03
C TYR A 270 24.16 -11.00 -26.83
N ALA A 271 23.06 -11.44 -26.22
CA ALA A 271 23.11 -12.38 -25.12
C ALA A 271 23.39 -13.79 -25.67
N THR A 272 24.60 -14.32 -25.45
CA THR A 272 24.76 -15.78 -25.40
C THR A 272 24.37 -16.24 -24.01
N VAL A 273 23.63 -17.35 -23.91
CA VAL A 273 23.12 -17.88 -22.63
C VAL A 273 24.28 -18.13 -21.64
N GLU A 274 25.44 -18.50 -22.15
CA GLU A 274 26.63 -18.86 -21.38
C GLU A 274 27.23 -17.66 -20.62
N THR A 275 27.43 -16.52 -21.29
CA THR A 275 28.00 -15.31 -20.64
C THR A 275 27.02 -14.70 -19.64
N ALA A 276 25.71 -14.77 -19.90
CA ALA A 276 24.70 -14.33 -18.96
C ALA A 276 24.71 -15.17 -17.66
N VAL A 277 24.81 -16.51 -17.77
CA VAL A 277 24.86 -17.40 -16.60
C VAL A 277 26.13 -17.19 -15.79
N GLU A 278 27.28 -16.97 -16.44
CA GLU A 278 28.55 -16.73 -15.77
C GLU A 278 28.54 -15.42 -14.96
N ALA A 279 28.07 -14.32 -15.55
CA ALA A 279 27.97 -13.04 -14.84
C ALA A 279 27.03 -13.12 -13.62
N MET A 280 25.91 -13.83 -13.73
CA MET A 280 24.97 -14.02 -12.62
C MET A 280 25.60 -14.83 -11.47
N LYS A 281 26.41 -15.85 -11.76
CA LYS A 281 27.14 -16.63 -10.74
C LYS A 281 28.17 -15.79 -9.98
N ILE A 282 28.77 -14.80 -10.65
CA ILE A 282 29.76 -13.88 -10.06
C ILE A 282 29.08 -12.81 -9.19
N GLY A 283 27.76 -12.65 -9.32
CA GLY A 283 26.96 -11.72 -8.51
C GLY A 283 26.47 -10.48 -9.27
N ALA A 284 26.44 -10.53 -10.60
CA ALA A 284 25.64 -9.58 -11.37
C ALA A 284 24.17 -9.71 -10.96
N ARG A 285 23.48 -8.58 -10.91
CA ARG A 285 22.08 -8.53 -10.48
C ARG A 285 21.14 -8.87 -11.63
N GLU A 286 21.39 -8.29 -12.79
CA GLU A 286 20.54 -8.38 -13.97
C GLU A 286 21.35 -7.96 -15.21
N TYR A 287 20.77 -8.12 -16.40
CA TYR A 287 21.35 -7.66 -17.65
C TYR A 287 20.38 -6.75 -18.42
N LEU A 288 20.95 -5.90 -19.26
CA LEU A 288 20.27 -4.94 -20.10
C LEU A 288 20.75 -5.12 -21.56
N MET A 289 19.80 -5.27 -22.49
CA MET A 289 20.12 -5.52 -23.89
C MET A 289 20.23 -4.20 -24.67
N LYS A 290 21.31 -4.03 -25.43
CA LYS A 290 21.52 -2.94 -26.41
C LYS A 290 20.86 -3.31 -27.75
N PRO A 291 20.19 -2.37 -28.45
CA PRO A 291 19.89 -1.00 -28.04
C PRO A 291 18.82 -0.94 -26.94
N PHE A 292 18.95 0.03 -26.04
CA PHE A 292 18.09 0.15 -24.86
C PHE A 292 16.78 0.86 -25.19
N ASP A 293 15.71 0.41 -24.55
CA ASP A 293 14.50 1.21 -24.38
C ASP A 293 14.69 2.14 -23.16
N PRO A 294 14.66 3.48 -23.33
CA PRO A 294 14.83 4.42 -22.22
C PRO A 294 13.84 4.20 -21.08
N GLU A 295 12.58 3.85 -21.40
CA GLU A 295 11.54 3.63 -20.39
C GLU A 295 11.86 2.40 -19.54
N ALA A 296 12.26 1.29 -20.18
CA ALA A 296 12.65 0.07 -19.49
C ALA A 296 13.90 0.26 -18.60
N LEU A 297 14.90 1.03 -19.06
CA LEU A 297 16.09 1.35 -18.29
C LEU A 297 15.75 2.18 -17.03
N VAL A 298 14.98 3.25 -17.21
CA VAL A 298 14.57 4.11 -16.10
C VAL A 298 13.74 3.34 -15.08
N ALA A 299 12.84 2.46 -15.54
CA ALA A 299 12.06 1.59 -14.66
C ALA A 299 12.97 0.62 -13.86
N MET A 300 13.94 -0.01 -14.52
CA MET A 300 14.89 -0.92 -13.86
C MET A 300 15.74 -0.19 -12.81
N VAL A 301 16.37 0.92 -13.17
CA VAL A 301 17.20 1.71 -12.25
C VAL A 301 16.35 2.25 -11.10
N GLY A 302 15.13 2.72 -11.39
CA GLY A 302 14.16 3.12 -10.37
C GLY A 302 13.85 2.01 -9.37
N GLY A 303 13.63 0.78 -9.84
CA GLY A 303 13.39 -0.38 -8.98
C GLY A 303 14.63 -0.80 -8.16
N ILE A 304 15.84 -0.59 -8.70
CA ILE A 304 17.09 -0.79 -7.95
C ILE A 304 17.27 0.28 -6.88
N TYR A 305 17.03 1.54 -7.23
CA TYR A 305 17.05 2.67 -6.30
C TYR A 305 16.06 2.43 -5.15
N GLU A 306 14.83 2.02 -5.42
CA GLU A 306 13.85 1.72 -4.36
C GLU A 306 14.30 0.60 -3.42
N LYS A 307 14.91 -0.46 -3.97
CA LYS A 307 15.45 -1.56 -3.18
C LYS A 307 16.71 -1.16 -2.40
N HIS A 308 17.51 -0.24 -2.91
CA HIS A 308 18.70 0.28 -2.23
C HIS A 308 18.34 1.30 -1.15
N GLU A 309 17.44 2.24 -1.48
CA GLU A 309 16.93 3.22 -0.55
C GLU A 309 16.24 2.54 0.61
N ARG A 310 15.57 1.39 0.38
CA ARG A 310 14.90 0.54 1.39
C ARG A 310 14.63 1.32 2.67
N ILE A 311 13.84 2.38 2.49
CA ILE A 311 13.53 3.34 3.54
C ILE A 311 12.67 2.56 4.51
N GLY A 312 13.25 2.27 5.68
CA GLY A 312 12.53 1.83 6.88
C GLY A 312 12.47 0.32 7.09
N GLU A 313 13.55 -0.44 6.93
CA GLU A 313 13.70 -1.65 7.76
C GLU A 313 13.95 -1.21 9.21
N ARG A 314 12.87 -1.13 9.99
CA ARG A 314 12.93 -0.76 11.40
C ARG A 314 12.97 -2.04 12.22
N GLN A 315 14.06 -2.22 12.96
CA GLN A 315 14.15 -3.25 14.00
C GLN A 315 13.55 -2.69 15.28
N LEU A 316 12.68 -3.46 15.92
CA LEU A 316 12.10 -3.13 17.22
C LEU A 316 12.23 -4.32 18.16
N GLU A 317 12.47 -4.03 19.44
CA GLU A 317 12.36 -5.02 20.51
C GLU A 317 11.02 -4.81 21.24
N VAL A 318 10.21 -5.86 21.34
CA VAL A 318 8.91 -5.82 22.02
C VAL A 318 8.72 -7.06 22.90
N GLY A 319 7.99 -6.90 24.00
CA GLY A 319 7.68 -8.00 24.91
C GLY A 319 6.51 -8.86 24.45
N ALA A 320 5.59 -8.28 23.68
CA ALA A 320 4.39 -8.97 23.20
C ALA A 320 4.01 -8.48 21.79
N ILE A 321 3.32 -9.36 21.05
CA ILE A 321 2.79 -9.06 19.71
C ILE A 321 1.31 -9.44 19.69
N ILE A 322 0.46 -8.53 19.23
CA ILE A 322 -0.97 -8.74 19.02
C ILE A 322 -1.25 -8.72 17.52
N LEU A 323 -1.80 -9.82 17.00
CA LEU A 323 -2.19 -9.91 15.59
C LEU A 323 -3.68 -9.59 15.44
N SER A 324 -3.96 -8.49 14.74
CA SER A 324 -5.30 -7.96 14.48
C SER A 324 -5.49 -7.60 13.00
N ALA A 325 -5.03 -8.47 12.10
CA ALA A 325 -5.01 -8.24 10.65
C ALA A 325 -6.40 -8.14 9.99
N GLY A 326 -7.48 -8.44 10.71
CA GLY A 326 -8.85 -8.35 10.20
C GLY A 326 -9.20 -9.48 9.24
N PHE A 327 -10.07 -9.18 8.27
CA PHE A 327 -10.54 -10.10 7.24
C PHE A 327 -10.77 -9.36 5.91
N SER A 328 -10.89 -10.11 4.82
CA SER A 328 -11.31 -9.61 3.51
C SER A 328 -12.68 -10.19 3.13
N SER A 329 -13.49 -9.43 2.40
CA SER A 329 -14.72 -9.96 1.80
C SER A 329 -14.40 -11.04 0.75
N PHE A 330 -15.26 -12.04 0.66
CA PHE A 330 -15.18 -13.05 -0.40
C PHE A 330 -15.49 -12.39 -1.76
N ASP A 331 -14.69 -12.68 -2.79
CA ASP A 331 -14.97 -12.26 -4.17
C ASP A 331 -15.90 -13.30 -4.84
N PRO A 332 -17.15 -12.97 -5.19
CA PRO A 332 -18.08 -13.90 -5.81
C PRO A 332 -17.81 -14.19 -7.29
N ALA A 333 -16.77 -13.63 -7.92
CA ALA A 333 -16.47 -13.88 -9.34
C ALA A 333 -16.35 -15.37 -9.71
N PRO A 334 -15.78 -16.26 -8.87
CA PRO A 334 -15.78 -17.71 -9.14
C PRO A 334 -17.18 -18.35 -9.11
N LEU A 335 -18.20 -17.64 -8.62
CA LEU A 335 -19.60 -18.05 -8.57
C LEU A 335 -20.47 -17.29 -9.59
N ALA A 336 -19.86 -16.61 -10.57
CA ALA A 336 -20.57 -15.80 -11.55
C ALA A 336 -21.69 -16.59 -12.25
N ASP A 337 -21.48 -17.85 -12.62
CA ASP A 337 -22.51 -18.70 -13.26
C ASP A 337 -23.79 -18.87 -12.44
N THR A 338 -23.70 -18.71 -11.11
CA THR A 338 -24.84 -18.88 -10.18
C THR A 338 -25.36 -17.56 -9.62
N THR A 339 -24.51 -16.55 -9.53
CA THR A 339 -24.84 -15.26 -8.89
C THR A 339 -25.01 -14.13 -9.90
N GLY A 340 -24.40 -14.25 -11.08
CA GLY A 340 -24.31 -13.21 -12.10
C GLY A 340 -23.39 -12.05 -11.72
N TYR A 341 -22.54 -12.21 -10.69
CA TYR A 341 -21.62 -11.17 -10.24
C TYR A 341 -20.59 -10.81 -11.33
N ARG A 342 -20.41 -9.51 -11.58
CA ARG A 342 -19.65 -8.92 -12.71
C ARG A 342 -20.20 -9.18 -14.12
N GLU A 343 -21.19 -10.04 -14.27
CA GLU A 343 -21.93 -10.19 -15.53
C GLU A 343 -23.08 -9.18 -15.60
N TYR A 344 -23.83 -9.03 -14.50
CA TYR A 344 -24.90 -8.06 -14.37
C TYR A 344 -24.46 -6.88 -13.48
N PRO A 345 -24.51 -5.63 -13.97
CA PRO A 345 -24.10 -4.46 -13.18
C PRO A 345 -24.92 -4.28 -11.89
N ASP A 346 -26.16 -4.78 -11.87
CA ASP A 346 -27.07 -4.67 -10.72
C ASP A 346 -26.87 -5.78 -9.67
N VAL A 347 -25.94 -6.73 -9.91
CA VAL A 347 -25.52 -7.72 -8.91
C VAL A 347 -24.28 -7.19 -8.19
N VAL A 348 -24.47 -6.82 -6.93
CA VAL A 348 -23.43 -6.24 -6.07
C VAL A 348 -23.28 -7.04 -4.78
N THR A 349 -22.09 -7.01 -4.22
CA THR A 349 -21.78 -7.51 -2.88
C THR A 349 -22.36 -6.60 -1.79
N SER A 350 -22.48 -7.10 -0.57
CA SER A 350 -22.87 -6.28 0.59
C SER A 350 -21.95 -5.09 0.82
N THR A 351 -20.62 -5.25 0.66
CA THR A 351 -19.69 -4.12 0.79
C THR A 351 -19.93 -3.07 -0.29
N GLU A 352 -20.14 -3.48 -1.55
CA GLU A 352 -20.48 -2.53 -2.62
C GLU A 352 -21.82 -1.84 -2.36
N PHE A 353 -22.83 -2.56 -1.89
CA PHE A 353 -24.11 -1.98 -1.51
C PHE A 353 -23.97 -0.92 -0.43
N GLU A 354 -23.22 -1.20 0.64
CA GLU A 354 -22.89 -0.23 1.70
C GLU A 354 -22.23 1.03 1.13
N ARG A 355 -21.28 0.86 0.19
CA ARG A 355 -20.65 2.00 -0.48
C ARG A 355 -21.64 2.74 -1.37
N LEU A 356 -22.52 2.06 -2.10
CA LEU A 356 -23.54 2.69 -2.94
C LEU A 356 -24.51 3.54 -2.11
N VAL A 357 -24.95 3.07 -0.95
CA VAL A 357 -25.90 3.83 -0.10
C VAL A 357 -25.20 4.79 0.86
N SER A 358 -23.87 4.79 0.90
CA SER A 358 -23.10 5.70 1.74
C SER A 358 -23.18 7.14 1.26
N ALA A 359 -23.32 8.09 2.19
CA ALA A 359 -23.28 9.52 1.88
C ALA A 359 -21.91 9.95 1.30
N SER A 360 -20.85 9.23 1.69
CA SER A 360 -19.48 9.44 1.20
C SER A 360 -19.13 8.52 0.01
N GLY A 361 -20.10 7.73 -0.44
CA GLY A 361 -19.96 6.80 -1.55
C GLY A 361 -20.24 7.43 -2.91
N PRO A 362 -20.10 6.65 -3.99
CA PRO A 362 -20.13 7.16 -5.35
C PRO A 362 -21.49 7.74 -5.79
N THR A 363 -22.59 7.34 -5.16
CA THR A 363 -23.92 7.86 -5.48
C THR A 363 -24.33 9.06 -4.61
N GLY A 364 -23.52 9.41 -3.60
CA GLY A 364 -23.87 10.39 -2.57
C GLY A 364 -25.07 9.96 -1.71
N GLY A 365 -25.21 8.66 -1.44
CA GLY A 365 -26.27 8.09 -0.60
C GLY A 365 -27.61 7.83 -1.30
N LYS A 366 -27.64 7.84 -2.64
CA LYS A 366 -28.86 7.59 -3.42
C LYS A 366 -29.02 6.09 -3.69
N LEU A 367 -30.21 5.56 -3.37
CA LEU A 367 -30.57 4.16 -3.63
C LEU A 367 -30.95 3.96 -5.11
N VAL A 368 -29.94 3.85 -5.98
CA VAL A 368 -30.08 3.71 -7.43
C VAL A 368 -29.40 2.47 -7.98
N ARG A 369 -29.90 1.95 -9.11
CA ARG A 369 -29.29 0.82 -9.81
C ARG A 369 -27.97 1.23 -10.47
N PRO A 370 -26.89 0.43 -10.33
CA PRO A 370 -25.64 0.69 -11.05
C PRO A 370 -25.78 0.68 -12.57
N SER A 371 -26.69 -0.14 -13.14
CA SER A 371 -26.82 -0.29 -14.59
C SER A 371 -27.37 0.95 -15.30
N ASP A 372 -28.38 1.60 -14.74
CA ASP A 372 -29.16 2.66 -15.41
C ASP A 372 -29.41 3.91 -14.55
N GLY A 373 -28.90 3.94 -13.32
CA GLY A 373 -29.02 5.07 -12.40
C GLY A 373 -30.46 5.35 -11.93
N LYS A 374 -31.43 4.48 -12.24
CA LYS A 374 -32.82 4.67 -11.82
C LYS A 374 -33.03 4.13 -10.41
N GLU A 375 -34.09 4.63 -9.78
CA GLU A 375 -34.53 4.20 -8.45
C GLU A 375 -34.78 2.68 -8.37
N ILE A 376 -34.36 2.10 -7.25
CA ILE A 376 -34.56 0.69 -6.95
C ILE A 376 -35.94 0.49 -6.30
N ARG A 377 -36.73 -0.43 -6.85
CA ARG A 377 -38.05 -0.79 -6.30
C ARG A 377 -38.06 -2.08 -5.52
N ARG A 378 -37.13 -3.00 -5.82
CA ARG A 378 -37.06 -4.34 -5.23
C ARG A 378 -35.59 -4.74 -5.08
N ILE A 379 -35.24 -5.30 -3.94
CA ILE A 379 -33.90 -5.81 -3.63
C ILE A 379 -34.00 -7.23 -3.08
N ALA A 380 -33.09 -8.09 -3.52
CA ALA A 380 -32.92 -9.44 -3.01
C ALA A 380 -31.51 -9.62 -2.43
N TRP A 381 -31.40 -10.03 -1.17
CA TRP A 381 -30.15 -10.46 -0.55
C TRP A 381 -30.02 -11.97 -0.61
N LEU A 382 -28.86 -12.46 -1.04
CA LEU A 382 -28.55 -13.89 -1.11
C LEU A 382 -27.57 -14.23 0.02
N GLN A 383 -28.01 -15.02 1.00
CA GLN A 383 -27.15 -15.39 2.11
C GLN A 383 -26.20 -16.54 1.75
N CYS A 384 -25.12 -16.64 2.53
CA CYS A 384 -24.13 -17.71 2.44
C CYS A 384 -23.34 -17.75 1.11
N VAL A 385 -23.31 -16.65 0.34
CA VAL A 385 -22.39 -16.54 -0.80
C VAL A 385 -20.95 -16.61 -0.29
N GLY A 386 -20.19 -17.62 -0.72
CA GLY A 386 -18.82 -17.88 -0.25
C GLY A 386 -18.72 -18.50 1.15
N SER A 387 -19.81 -19.01 1.73
CA SER A 387 -19.80 -19.66 3.06
C SER A 387 -20.78 -20.82 3.09
N ARG A 388 -20.56 -21.78 3.99
CA ARG A 388 -21.37 -23.01 4.07
C ARG A 388 -21.53 -23.68 2.70
N ASN A 389 -20.45 -23.67 1.91
CA ASN A 389 -20.41 -24.17 0.55
C ASN A 389 -19.26 -25.16 0.38
N LEU A 390 -19.58 -26.45 0.44
CA LEU A 390 -18.62 -27.55 0.32
C LEU A 390 -17.90 -27.58 -1.03
N LYS A 391 -18.50 -27.03 -2.11
CA LYS A 391 -17.84 -26.96 -3.42
C LYS A 391 -16.66 -25.99 -3.44
N LEU A 392 -16.65 -25.02 -2.52
CA LEU A 392 -15.59 -24.02 -2.36
C LEU A 392 -14.63 -24.36 -1.21
N ASP A 393 -14.76 -25.55 -0.61
CA ASP A 393 -14.07 -25.90 0.64
C ASP A 393 -14.32 -24.88 1.78
N ALA A 394 -15.51 -24.27 1.76
CA ALA A 394 -15.92 -23.23 2.70
C ALA A 394 -16.96 -23.78 3.70
N ASP A 395 -16.59 -24.83 4.45
CA ASP A 395 -17.44 -25.45 5.48
C ASP A 395 -17.43 -24.66 6.80
N TYR A 396 -17.73 -23.38 6.70
CA TYR A 396 -17.83 -22.48 7.85
C TYR A 396 -18.94 -21.45 7.64
N CYS A 397 -19.42 -20.89 8.75
CA CYS A 397 -20.33 -19.75 8.73
C CYS A 397 -19.53 -18.47 8.95
N SER A 398 -19.70 -17.47 8.06
CA SER A 398 -19.08 -16.14 8.23
C SER A 398 -19.62 -15.33 9.42
N SER A 399 -20.60 -15.86 10.17
CA SER A 399 -21.16 -15.34 11.43
C SER A 399 -21.85 -13.97 11.40
N ILE A 400 -21.54 -13.10 10.44
CA ILE A 400 -21.99 -11.70 10.40
C ILE A 400 -22.96 -11.39 9.26
N CYS A 401 -22.95 -12.18 8.18
CA CYS A 401 -23.68 -11.88 6.95
C CYS A 401 -25.21 -11.84 7.13
N CYS A 402 -25.77 -12.59 8.07
CA CYS A 402 -27.20 -12.54 8.41
C CYS A 402 -27.59 -11.16 8.95
N MET A 403 -26.77 -10.61 9.85
CA MET A 403 -27.04 -9.31 10.46
C MET A 403 -26.78 -8.15 9.52
N PHE A 404 -25.78 -8.27 8.65
CA PHE A 404 -25.54 -7.26 7.63
C PHE A 404 -26.69 -7.18 6.63
N ALA A 405 -27.20 -8.31 6.15
CA ALA A 405 -28.34 -8.33 5.24
C ALA A 405 -29.62 -7.77 5.87
N ILE A 406 -29.88 -8.07 7.15
CA ILE A 406 -31.03 -7.49 7.87
C ILE A 406 -30.86 -5.96 7.98
N LYS A 407 -29.69 -5.50 8.40
CA LYS A 407 -29.37 -4.08 8.51
C LYS A 407 -29.52 -3.37 7.17
N GLU A 408 -28.91 -3.90 6.11
CA GLU A 408 -28.98 -3.36 4.76
C GLU A 408 -30.43 -3.29 4.24
N ALA A 409 -31.25 -4.31 4.53
CA ALA A 409 -32.67 -4.31 4.17
C ALA A 409 -33.47 -3.24 4.92
N VAL A 410 -33.20 -3.04 6.22
CA VAL A 410 -33.82 -1.96 7.01
C VAL A 410 -33.40 -0.60 6.45
N LEU A 411 -32.10 -0.39 6.22
CA LEU A 411 -31.55 0.85 5.68
C LEU A 411 -32.15 1.17 4.30
N ALA A 412 -32.30 0.18 3.42
CA ALA A 412 -32.92 0.38 2.11
C ALA A 412 -34.37 0.89 2.23
N LYS A 413 -35.14 0.33 3.19
CA LYS A 413 -36.49 0.80 3.47
C LYS A 413 -36.51 2.21 4.01
N GLU A 414 -35.61 2.55 4.93
CA GLU A 414 -35.52 3.90 5.48
C GLU A 414 -35.16 4.94 4.41
N HIS A 415 -34.16 4.66 3.57
CA HIS A 415 -33.73 5.56 2.49
C HIS A 415 -34.81 5.80 1.43
N SER A 416 -35.69 4.82 1.21
CA SER A 416 -36.80 4.92 0.25
C SER A 416 -38.12 5.38 0.88
N GLY A 417 -38.15 5.72 2.17
CA GLY A 417 -39.40 6.03 2.88
C GLY A 417 -40.41 4.87 2.91
N GLY A 418 -39.92 3.64 2.81
CA GLY A 418 -40.71 2.41 2.78
C GLY A 418 -41.17 1.95 1.39
N ALA A 419 -40.79 2.64 0.31
CA ALA A 419 -41.22 2.31 -1.05
C ALA A 419 -40.54 1.06 -1.63
N VAL A 420 -39.35 0.69 -1.15
CA VAL A 420 -38.61 -0.48 -1.66
C VAL A 420 -39.09 -1.78 -1.01
N GLU A 421 -39.32 -2.80 -1.83
CA GLU A 421 -39.56 -4.16 -1.34
C GLU A 421 -38.22 -4.89 -1.15
N THR A 422 -38.08 -5.60 -0.03
CA THR A 422 -36.84 -6.30 0.34
C THR A 422 -37.13 -7.78 0.59
N ALA A 423 -36.33 -8.66 0.01
CA ALA A 423 -36.37 -10.10 0.28
C ALA A 423 -34.98 -10.61 0.66
N ILE A 424 -34.88 -11.43 1.71
CA ILE A 424 -33.64 -12.10 2.10
C ILE A 424 -33.81 -13.59 1.88
N PHE A 425 -32.99 -14.17 1.00
CA PHE A 425 -32.97 -15.60 0.72
C PHE A 425 -31.90 -16.26 1.59
N TYR A 426 -32.32 -17.08 2.55
CA TYR A 426 -31.45 -17.68 3.55
C TYR A 426 -31.74 -19.16 3.77
N MET A 427 -30.75 -19.88 4.30
CA MET A 427 -30.95 -21.24 4.83
C MET A 427 -31.40 -21.19 6.29
N ASP A 428 -30.57 -20.54 7.12
CA ASP A 428 -30.86 -20.26 8.53
C ASP A 428 -30.53 -18.79 8.80
N MET A 429 -31.36 -18.10 9.59
CA MET A 429 -31.05 -16.76 10.06
C MET A 429 -30.32 -16.83 11.40
N ARG A 430 -29.10 -16.31 11.46
CA ARG A 430 -28.24 -16.34 12.66
C ARG A 430 -28.04 -14.91 13.17
N THR A 431 -28.86 -14.50 14.13
CA THR A 431 -28.91 -13.12 14.65
C THR A 431 -28.42 -12.94 16.06
#